data_AF-A0A3P7JL07-F1
#
_entry.id   AF-A0A3P7JL07-F1
#
_cell.length_a   1.000
_cell.length_b   1.000
_cell.length_c   1.000
_cell.angle_alpha   90.00
_cell.angle_beta   90.00
_cell.angle_gamma   90.00
#
_symmetry.space_group_name_H-M   'P 1'
#
loop_
_entity.id
_entity.type
_entity.pdbx_description
1 polymer ?
#
loop_
_entity_poly.entity_id
_entity_poly.type
_entity_poly.pdbx_seq_one_letter_code
_entity_poly.pdbx_strand_id
1 'polypeptide(L)'
;MMGSTEESHVKLICEEMLPAIEKAKSDGELHNLENIDAFCEKNVVEVENTKKVMEEGKKLGLAVNFHAEELTNIGGAEMGAAIGARAMSHLEHISAEGIEAMANKTFRRNAYGFAQNHVPVWIRGVIVALGSDFNPNAYCFAMPMIMHLDLE
;
A
#
# COMPACT_ATOMS: atom_id res chain seq x y z
N MET A 1 3.78 -5.29 18.29
CA MET A 1 3.66 -6.76 18.48
C MET A 1 4.58 -7.19 19.63
N MET A 2 4.24 -8.24 20.38
CA MET A 2 4.85 -8.57 21.69
C MET A 2 6.39 -8.43 21.73
N GLY A 3 6.87 -7.41 22.45
CA GLY A 3 8.27 -7.24 22.83
C GLY A 3 9.19 -6.43 21.90
N SER A 4 8.75 -6.04 20.71
CA SER A 4 9.54 -5.24 19.75
C SER A 4 8.90 -3.89 19.45
N THR A 5 9.74 -2.86 19.29
CA THR A 5 9.31 -1.54 18.81
C THR A 5 9.15 -1.57 17.29
N GLU A 6 8.31 -0.70 16.76
CA GLU A 6 8.19 -0.49 15.31
C GLU A 6 9.56 -0.25 14.64
N GLU A 7 10.39 0.60 15.24
CA GLU A 7 11.74 0.89 14.74
C GLU A 7 12.62 -0.36 14.66
N SER A 8 12.57 -1.23 15.69
CA SER A 8 13.32 -2.48 15.67
C SER A 8 12.83 -3.44 14.58
N HIS A 9 11.53 -3.41 14.26
CA HIS A 9 10.97 -4.22 13.19
C HIS A 9 11.35 -3.68 11.80
N VAL A 10 11.28 -2.37 11.60
CA VAL A 10 11.74 -1.72 10.36
C VAL A 10 13.22 -2.00 10.12
N LYS A 11 14.03 -1.95 11.18
CA LYS A 11 15.44 -2.30 11.10
C LYS A 11 15.64 -3.74 10.66
N LEU A 12 14.94 -4.70 11.27
CA LEU A 12 14.98 -6.11 10.85
C LEU A 12 14.60 -6.28 9.37
N ILE A 13 13.55 -5.60 8.92
CA ILE A 13 13.09 -5.66 7.53
C ILE A 13 14.17 -5.12 6.58
N CYS A 14 14.67 -3.91 6.85
CA CYS A 14 15.60 -3.22 5.96
C CYS A 14 17.02 -3.81 5.98
N GLU A 15 17.52 -4.22 7.14
CA GLU A 15 18.91 -4.66 7.32
C GLU A 15 19.10 -6.17 7.18
N GLU A 16 18.05 -6.98 7.34
CA GLU A 16 18.15 -8.44 7.29
C GLU A 16 17.21 -9.05 6.23
N MET A 17 15.92 -8.75 6.28
CA MET A 17 14.93 -9.44 5.43
C MET A 17 15.06 -9.05 3.95
N LEU A 18 15.14 -7.76 3.63
CA LEU A 18 15.28 -7.30 2.24
C LEU A 18 16.62 -7.78 1.63
N PRO A 19 17.78 -7.68 2.30
CA PRO A 19 19.02 -8.27 1.80
C PRO A 19 18.95 -9.78 1.58
N ALA A 20 18.27 -10.51 2.48
CA ALA A 20 18.06 -11.95 2.29
C ALA A 20 17.19 -12.26 1.06
N ILE A 21 16.15 -11.45 0.80
CA ILE A 21 15.32 -11.55 -0.41
C ILE A 21 16.14 -11.27 -1.67
N GLU A 22 16.97 -10.22 -1.66
CA GLU A 22 17.84 -9.89 -2.81
C GLU A 22 18.83 -11.01 -3.12
N LYS A 23 19.41 -11.62 -2.07
CA LYS A 23 20.28 -12.79 -2.21
C LYS A 23 19.52 -13.98 -2.80
N ALA A 24 18.37 -14.34 -2.24
CA ALA A 24 17.57 -15.47 -2.73
C ALA A 24 17.09 -15.26 -4.18
N LYS A 25 16.81 -14.01 -4.58
CA LYS A 25 16.53 -13.64 -5.98
C LYS A 25 17.76 -13.83 -6.87
N SER A 26 18.94 -13.45 -6.40
CA SER A 26 20.21 -13.58 -7.14
C SER A 26 20.66 -15.04 -7.28
N ASP A 27 20.40 -15.86 -6.27
CA ASP A 27 20.69 -17.29 -6.24
C ASP A 27 19.67 -18.11 -7.07
N GLY A 28 18.60 -17.48 -7.54
CA GLY A 28 17.55 -18.13 -8.33
C GLY A 28 16.59 -18.98 -7.50
N GLU A 29 16.50 -18.77 -6.19
CA GLU A 29 15.56 -19.45 -5.30
C GLU A 29 14.19 -18.78 -5.28
N LEU A 30 14.17 -17.45 -5.47
CA LEU A 30 12.94 -16.67 -5.56
C LEU A 30 12.78 -16.06 -6.95
N HIS A 31 11.60 -16.26 -7.53
CA HIS A 31 11.20 -15.72 -8.82
C HIS A 31 9.88 -14.96 -8.69
N ASN A 32 9.60 -14.09 -9.67
CA ASN A 32 8.33 -13.35 -9.77
C ASN A 32 8.00 -12.43 -8.58
N LEU A 33 9.03 -11.90 -7.92
CA LEU A 33 8.86 -10.83 -6.93
C LEU A 33 8.71 -9.49 -7.65
N GLU A 34 7.48 -8.97 -7.67
CA GLU A 34 7.15 -7.74 -8.38
C GLU A 34 6.89 -6.56 -7.45
N ASN A 35 6.40 -6.82 -6.24
CA ASN A 35 5.87 -5.78 -5.37
C ASN A 35 6.35 -5.94 -3.92
N ILE A 36 6.37 -4.83 -3.19
CA ILE A 36 6.47 -4.75 -1.73
C ILE A 36 5.20 -4.10 -1.19
N ASP A 37 4.74 -4.54 -0.01
CA ASP A 37 3.51 -4.06 0.65
C ASP A 37 3.75 -3.87 2.14
N ALA A 38 2.98 -2.97 2.77
CA ALA A 38 2.95 -2.75 4.20
C ALA A 38 1.57 -2.23 4.62
N PHE A 39 1.24 -2.40 5.91
CA PHE A 39 0.07 -1.76 6.49
C PHE A 39 0.48 -0.45 7.17
N CYS A 40 0.23 0.68 6.50
CA CYS A 40 0.54 2.03 6.98
C CYS A 40 -0.64 2.56 7.80
N GLU A 41 -0.56 2.38 9.12
CA GLU A 41 -1.65 2.69 10.03
C GLU A 41 -1.12 3.07 11.41
N LYS A 42 -1.85 3.97 12.08
CA LYS A 42 -1.52 4.50 13.39
C LYS A 42 -1.38 3.37 14.41
N ASN A 43 -0.28 3.39 15.17
CA ASN A 43 0.06 2.35 16.14
C ASN A 43 0.35 0.95 15.53
N VAL A 44 0.49 0.83 14.20
CA VAL A 44 0.92 -0.40 13.53
C VAL A 44 2.28 -0.18 12.86
N VAL A 45 2.30 0.61 11.78
CA VAL A 45 3.52 1.13 11.13
C VAL A 45 3.19 2.55 10.67
N GLU A 46 3.87 3.52 11.26
CA GLU A 46 3.70 4.94 10.99
C GLU A 46 4.32 5.33 9.63
N VAL A 47 3.85 6.44 9.06
CA VAL A 47 4.20 6.89 7.70
C VAL A 47 5.70 6.93 7.43
N GLU A 48 6.50 7.45 8.37
CA GLU A 48 7.95 7.59 8.21
C GLU A 48 8.65 6.23 8.09
N ASN A 49 8.15 5.23 8.81
CA ASN A 49 8.72 3.89 8.81
C ASN A 49 8.23 3.06 7.63
N THR A 50 6.96 3.20 7.24
CA THR A 50 6.48 2.68 5.95
C THR A 50 7.32 3.21 4.81
N LYS A 51 7.55 4.52 4.76
CA LYS A 51 8.38 5.16 3.73
C LYS A 51 9.77 4.54 3.64
N LYS A 52 10.46 4.35 4.76
CA LYS A 52 11.80 3.70 4.79
C LYS A 52 11.75 2.32 4.15
N VAL A 53 10.82 1.46 4.57
CA VAL A 53 10.70 0.09 4.02
C VAL A 53 10.42 0.14 2.52
N MET A 54 9.52 1.01 2.08
CA MET A 54 9.18 1.17 0.66
C MET A 54 10.36 1.67 -0.16
N GLU A 55 11.12 2.66 0.33
CA GLU A 55 12.31 3.18 -0.35
C GLU A 55 13.42 2.14 -0.46
N GLU A 56 13.64 1.31 0.56
CA GLU A 56 14.56 0.17 0.47
C GLU A 56 14.06 -0.86 -0.55
N GLY A 57 12.78 -1.25 -0.51
CA GLY A 57 12.18 -2.17 -1.48
C GLY A 57 12.32 -1.70 -2.93
N LYS A 58 12.22 -0.39 -3.18
CA LYS A 58 12.46 0.20 -4.52
C LYS A 58 13.88 -0.03 -5.01
N LYS A 59 14.89 -0.01 -4.13
CA LYS A 59 16.29 -0.26 -4.52
C LYS A 59 16.48 -1.66 -5.07
N LEU A 60 15.67 -2.63 -4.63
CA LEU A 60 15.64 -4.01 -5.13
C LEU A 60 14.85 -4.17 -6.44
N GLY A 61 14.28 -3.08 -6.96
CA GLY A 61 13.46 -3.05 -8.16
C GLY A 61 12.01 -3.49 -7.94
N LEU A 62 11.53 -3.54 -6.69
CA LEU A 62 10.14 -3.85 -6.37
C LEU A 62 9.26 -2.62 -6.57
N ALA A 63 8.05 -2.81 -7.11
CA ALA A 63 7.03 -1.80 -7.12
C ALA A 63 6.42 -1.64 -5.72
N VAL A 64 6.23 -0.39 -5.30
CA VAL A 64 5.70 -0.06 -3.98
C VAL A 64 4.19 -0.09 -4.00
N ASN A 65 3.59 -0.93 -3.16
CA ASN A 65 2.20 -0.80 -2.77
C ASN A 65 2.12 -0.69 -1.25
N PHE A 66 1.01 -0.21 -0.71
CA PHE A 66 0.71 -0.35 0.71
C PHE A 66 -0.77 -0.12 1.00
N HIS A 67 -1.22 -0.61 2.14
CA HIS A 67 -2.53 -0.32 2.69
C HIS A 67 -2.44 1.02 3.44
N ALA A 68 -3.30 1.98 3.10
CA ALA A 68 -3.23 3.35 3.57
C ALA A 68 -4.61 3.86 3.99
N GLU A 69 -4.66 4.60 5.09
CA GLU A 69 -5.87 5.29 5.56
C GLU A 69 -7.10 4.38 5.73
N GLU A 70 -6.89 3.12 6.15
CA GLU A 70 -7.98 2.17 6.39
C GLU A 70 -8.80 2.53 7.63
N LEU A 71 -8.13 2.90 8.73
CA LEU A 71 -8.78 3.19 10.01
C LEU A 71 -8.57 4.63 10.45
N THR A 72 -7.42 5.22 10.10
CA THR A 72 -7.09 6.59 10.47
C THR A 72 -6.42 7.32 9.31
N ASN A 73 -6.72 8.60 9.15
CA ASN A 73 -5.89 9.47 8.32
C ASN A 73 -4.55 9.79 9.02
N ILE A 74 -3.43 9.31 8.47
CA ILE A 74 -2.08 9.58 8.96
C ILE A 74 -1.15 10.21 7.91
N GLY A 75 -1.58 10.38 6.67
CA GLY A 75 -0.80 10.99 5.59
C GLY A 75 0.01 10.01 4.73
N GLY A 76 -0.40 8.74 4.75
CA GLY A 76 0.11 7.69 3.87
C GLY A 76 -0.19 7.97 2.40
N ALA A 77 -1.36 8.51 2.05
CA ALA A 77 -1.72 8.82 0.65
C ALA A 77 -0.76 9.84 0.01
N GLU A 78 -0.48 10.92 0.72
CA GLU A 78 0.47 11.98 0.33
C GLU A 78 1.89 11.42 0.21
N MET A 79 2.31 10.61 1.18
CA MET A 79 3.63 9.96 1.16
C MET A 79 3.78 9.04 -0.05
N GLY A 80 2.78 8.17 -0.31
CA GLY A 80 2.79 7.23 -1.43
C GLY A 80 2.84 7.93 -2.78
N ALA A 81 2.05 8.99 -2.94
CA ALA A 81 2.11 9.84 -4.12
C ALA A 81 3.51 10.47 -4.30
N ALA A 82 4.13 10.96 -3.22
CA ALA A 82 5.46 11.57 -3.26
C ALA A 82 6.58 10.59 -3.63
N ILE A 83 6.53 9.35 -3.14
CA ILE A 83 7.54 8.32 -3.47
C ILE A 83 7.21 7.55 -4.76
N GLY A 84 6.08 7.85 -5.41
CA GLY A 84 5.66 7.20 -6.65
C GLY A 84 5.25 5.73 -6.44
N ALA A 85 4.43 5.47 -5.42
CA ALA A 85 3.82 4.17 -5.20
C ALA A 85 3.00 3.73 -6.43
N ARG A 86 2.95 2.43 -6.68
CA ARG A 86 2.13 1.78 -7.71
C ARG A 86 0.71 1.54 -7.24
N ALA A 87 0.45 1.33 -5.96
CA ALA A 87 -0.93 1.23 -5.48
C ALA A 87 -1.03 1.62 -4.01
N MET A 88 -2.18 2.16 -3.66
CA MET A 88 -2.56 2.38 -2.26
C MET A 88 -3.96 1.82 -2.05
N SER A 89 -4.09 0.89 -1.11
CA SER A 89 -5.35 0.22 -0.80
C SER A 89 -6.04 0.88 0.38
N HIS A 90 -7.33 0.56 0.55
CA HIS A 90 -8.25 1.07 1.55
C HIS A 90 -8.73 2.49 1.31
N LEU A 91 -7.98 3.51 1.72
CA LEU A 91 -8.27 4.92 1.48
C LEU A 91 -9.63 5.41 2.05
N GLU A 92 -10.29 4.67 2.95
CA GLU A 92 -11.58 5.05 3.54
C GLU A 92 -11.49 6.39 4.29
N HIS A 93 -10.32 6.69 4.88
CA HIS A 93 -10.03 7.93 5.60
C HIS A 93 -9.12 8.91 4.84
N ILE A 94 -9.00 8.79 3.51
CA ILE A 94 -8.15 9.69 2.71
C ILE A 94 -8.54 11.18 2.85
N SER A 95 -7.53 12.05 2.92
CA SER A 95 -7.68 13.51 2.95
C SER A 95 -7.96 14.08 1.56
N ALA A 96 -8.44 15.33 1.49
CA ALA A 96 -8.57 16.04 0.22
C ALA A 96 -7.19 16.24 -0.44
N GLU A 97 -6.17 16.52 0.38
CA GLU A 97 -4.78 16.66 -0.01
C GLU A 97 -4.21 15.35 -0.57
N GLY A 98 -4.53 14.21 0.04
CA GLY A 98 -4.18 12.87 -0.44
C GLY A 98 -4.81 12.56 -1.80
N ILE A 99 -6.10 12.89 -1.97
CA ILE A 99 -6.78 12.76 -3.26
C ILE A 99 -6.09 13.60 -4.33
N GLU A 100 -5.75 14.86 -4.03
CA GLU A 100 -5.06 15.74 -4.96
C GLU A 100 -3.66 15.21 -5.32
N ALA A 101 -2.92 14.72 -4.33
CA ALA A 101 -1.60 14.13 -4.53
C ALA A 101 -1.66 12.91 -5.46
N MET A 102 -2.63 12.02 -5.25
CA MET A 102 -2.87 10.85 -6.12
C MET A 102 -3.38 11.26 -7.52
N ALA A 103 -4.14 12.35 -7.63
CA ALA A 103 -4.65 12.85 -8.90
C ALA A 103 -3.58 13.57 -9.75
N ASN A 104 -2.37 13.77 -9.22
CA ASN A 104 -1.28 14.36 -10.00
C ASN A 104 -0.81 13.40 -11.12
N LYS A 105 -0.45 13.96 -12.29
CA LYS A 105 -0.14 13.22 -13.53
C LYS A 105 0.93 12.14 -13.37
N THR A 106 1.88 12.33 -12.43
CA THR A 106 2.98 11.37 -12.19
C THR A 106 2.48 10.08 -11.56
N PHE A 107 1.51 10.14 -10.64
CA PHE A 107 0.92 8.95 -10.01
C PHE A 107 -0.08 8.27 -10.95
N ARG A 108 -0.96 9.05 -11.59
CA ARG A 108 -2.03 8.57 -12.48
C ARG A 108 -1.59 7.62 -13.59
N ARG A 109 -0.35 7.67 -14.06
CA ARG A 109 0.07 6.83 -15.20
C ARG A 109 0.26 5.37 -14.82
N ASN A 110 0.59 5.12 -13.56
CA ASN A 110 1.15 3.83 -13.13
C ASN A 110 0.48 3.28 -11.87
N ALA A 111 -0.53 3.95 -11.32
CA ALA A 111 -1.01 3.61 -9.99
C ALA A 111 -2.52 3.63 -9.76
N TYR A 112 -2.96 2.80 -8.81
CA TYR A 112 -4.37 2.51 -8.53
C TYR A 112 -4.70 2.62 -7.04
N GLY A 113 -5.86 3.21 -6.73
CA GLY A 113 -6.50 3.10 -5.41
C GLY A 113 -7.32 1.82 -5.31
N PHE A 114 -7.26 1.06 -4.22
CA PHE A 114 -8.11 -0.11 -3.99
C PHE A 114 -9.01 0.16 -2.79
N ALA A 115 -10.28 -0.23 -2.83
CA ALA A 115 -11.16 0.00 -1.68
C ALA A 115 -12.24 -1.08 -1.55
N GLN A 116 -12.62 -1.38 -0.30
CA GLN A 116 -13.48 -2.51 0.06
C GLN A 116 -14.93 -2.11 0.34
N ASN A 117 -15.18 -0.93 0.92
CA ASN A 117 -16.52 -0.49 1.31
C ASN A 117 -16.67 1.02 1.13
N HIS A 118 -17.70 1.46 0.39
CA HIS A 118 -18.01 2.87 0.15
C HIS A 118 -16.79 3.71 -0.24
N VAL A 119 -16.18 3.37 -1.37
CA VAL A 119 -15.20 4.25 -2.00
C VAL A 119 -15.95 5.53 -2.33
N PRO A 120 -15.59 6.70 -1.77
CA PRO A 120 -16.29 7.91 -2.13
C PRO A 120 -16.13 8.10 -3.64
N VAL A 121 -17.25 8.17 -4.36
CA VAL A 121 -17.40 8.42 -5.82
C VAL A 121 -16.68 9.72 -6.30
N TRP A 122 -15.98 10.40 -5.39
CA TRP A 122 -15.35 11.71 -5.53
C TRP A 122 -13.83 11.67 -5.72
N ILE A 123 -13.16 10.52 -5.84
CA ILE A 123 -11.74 10.47 -6.26
C ILE A 123 -11.63 10.77 -7.77
N ARG A 124 -12.17 11.91 -8.18
CA ARG A 124 -12.18 12.41 -9.55
C ARG A 124 -10.76 12.66 -9.98
N GLY A 125 -10.29 11.87 -10.93
CA GLY A 125 -8.96 12.04 -11.51
C GLY A 125 -7.90 11.10 -10.95
N VAL A 126 -8.25 10.09 -10.15
CA VAL A 126 -7.35 8.96 -9.86
C VAL A 126 -7.83 7.74 -10.64
N ILE A 127 -6.93 6.83 -10.99
CA ILE A 127 -7.36 5.53 -11.51
C ILE A 127 -7.73 4.64 -10.32
N VAL A 128 -8.95 4.16 -10.29
CA VAL A 128 -9.47 3.30 -9.21
C VAL A 128 -9.49 1.86 -9.69
N ALA A 129 -9.02 0.95 -8.84
CA ALA A 129 -9.15 -0.49 -8.99
C ALA A 129 -10.04 -1.03 -7.87
N LEU A 130 -10.76 -2.11 -8.16
CA LEU A 130 -11.59 -2.79 -7.18
C LEU A 130 -11.02 -4.18 -6.92
N GLY A 131 -11.20 -4.65 -5.70
CA GLY A 131 -11.08 -6.06 -5.41
C GLY A 131 -11.68 -6.45 -4.08
N SER A 132 -11.77 -7.76 -3.89
CA SER A 132 -12.44 -8.32 -2.73
C SER A 132 -11.62 -8.28 -1.45
N ASP A 133 -10.31 -8.03 -1.58
CA ASP A 133 -9.30 -8.19 -0.53
C ASP A 133 -9.65 -9.38 0.37
N PHE A 134 -9.73 -10.53 -0.30
CA PHE A 134 -10.09 -11.78 0.32
C PHE A 134 -9.01 -12.16 1.33
N ASN A 135 -9.35 -12.05 2.61
CA ASN A 135 -8.48 -12.41 3.73
C ASN A 135 -9.34 -12.93 4.91
N PRO A 136 -8.73 -13.51 5.97
CA PRO A 136 -9.50 -14.06 7.10
C PRO A 136 -10.40 -13.04 7.83
N ASN A 137 -10.10 -11.74 7.73
CA ASN A 137 -10.91 -10.66 8.31
C ASN A 137 -11.99 -10.16 7.33
N ALA A 138 -11.75 -10.24 6.02
CA ALA A 138 -12.65 -9.84 4.95
C ALA A 138 -12.97 -11.02 4.02
N TYR A 139 -13.98 -11.81 4.39
CA TYR A 139 -14.33 -13.05 3.70
C TYR A 139 -15.25 -12.82 2.50
N CYS A 140 -14.71 -12.27 1.41
CA CYS A 140 -15.43 -12.05 0.15
C CYS A 140 -14.74 -12.75 -1.04
N PHE A 141 -15.40 -13.75 -1.63
CA PHE A 141 -14.91 -14.44 -2.84
C PHE A 141 -15.52 -13.91 -4.15
N ALA A 142 -16.45 -12.95 -4.06
CA ALA A 142 -17.28 -12.57 -5.18
C ALA A 142 -16.94 -11.16 -5.67
N MET A 143 -16.09 -11.05 -6.68
CA MET A 143 -15.83 -9.78 -7.38
C MET A 143 -17.11 -9.06 -7.84
N PRO A 144 -18.16 -9.73 -8.35
CA PRO A 144 -19.40 -9.06 -8.71
C PRO A 144 -20.10 -8.36 -7.53
N MET A 145 -19.94 -8.87 -6.30
CA MET A 145 -20.50 -8.21 -5.11
C MET A 145 -19.79 -6.88 -4.86
N ILE A 146 -18.45 -6.87 -4.92
CA ILE A 146 -17.65 -5.64 -4.76
C ILE A 146 -18.01 -4.61 -5.83
N MET A 147 -18.09 -5.04 -7.10
CA MET A 147 -18.46 -4.15 -8.20
C MET A 147 -19.86 -3.57 -8.06
N HIS A 148 -20.78 -4.28 -7.40
CA HIS A 148 -22.12 -3.77 -7.15
C HIS A 148 -22.14 -2.72 -6.03
N LEU A 149 -21.40 -2.97 -4.95
CA LEU A 149 -21.32 -2.08 -3.78
C LEU A 149 -20.60 -0.75 -4.07
N ASP A 150 -19.77 -0.69 -5.11
CA ASP A 150 -19.04 0.51 -5.51
C ASP A 150 -19.84 1.48 -6.41
N LEU A 151 -21.01 1.05 -6.91
CA LEU A 151 -21.81 1.84 -7.85
C LEU A 151 -22.93 2.68 -7.20
N GLU A 152 -23.05 2.67 -5.86
CA GLU A 152 -24.01 3.47 -5.09
C GLU A 152 -23.33 4.66 -4.38
#